data_AF-A0A8T0INK2-F1
#
_entry.id   AF-A0A8T0INK2-F1
#
_cell.length_a   1.000
_cell.length_b   1.000
_cell.length_c   1.000
_cell.angle_alpha   90.00
_cell.angle_beta   90.00
_cell.angle_gamma   90.00
#
_symmetry.space_group_name_H-M   'P 1'
#
loop_
_entity.id
_entity.type
_entity.pdbx_description
1 polymer ?
#
loop_
_entity_poly.entity_id
_entity_poly.type
_entity_poly.pdbx_seq_one_letter_code
_entity_poly.pdbx_strand_id
1 'polypeptide(L)'
;MAAFTPPLLCAQSSIRTSTGTSQLVQISTVTNGVYTAANINNLVKFSSTRKIALQNSRNVSVKPVAASSSAVEGATSKSDSSMPGGEQKTMKVVGVFYKAHEYAKDPKFLGCAENALGLREFLESKGHTYIVTDDKEGDNCELEKHIPDMDILITTPFHPAYMTPERLKKAKNLKLILTAGVGSDHIDLHTAAEKGMTVAEVSGSNVVSVAEDELMRILILLRNFVPAHTQVSEGGWNVAAVAYKAFDLQGKTVGTVGSGRIGLELLKRLKAFDCKLLYYARHSMGEEKEKATGATWESDLDKFLAACDVVSINLPLSDKTRFVNIFIFSYLHIM
;
A
#
# COMPACT_ATOMS: atom_id res chain seq x y z
N MET A 1 15.11 30.36 12.16
CA MET A 1 13.92 29.65 12.68
C MET A 1 13.30 28.89 11.53
N ALA A 2 13.67 27.63 11.36
CA ALA A 2 13.12 26.78 10.31
C ALA A 2 11.79 26.20 10.81
N ALA A 3 10.71 26.47 10.06
CA ALA A 3 9.40 25.92 10.32
C ALA A 3 9.45 24.40 10.07
N PHE A 4 9.22 23.62 11.12
CA PHE A 4 9.06 22.17 11.06
C PHE A 4 7.74 21.87 10.34
N THR A 5 7.82 21.28 9.16
CA THR A 5 6.68 20.65 8.47
C THR A 5 6.27 19.41 9.28
N PRO A 6 4.98 19.23 9.65
CA PRO A 6 4.57 18.09 10.46
C PRO A 6 4.67 16.78 9.65
N PRO A 7 5.10 15.66 10.26
CA PRO A 7 5.15 14.37 9.57
C PRO A 7 3.75 13.88 9.22
N LEU A 8 3.67 13.15 8.10
CA LEU A 8 2.50 12.38 7.63
C LEU A 8 1.78 11.70 8.81
N LEU A 9 0.53 12.11 9.04
CA LEU A 9 -0.31 11.59 10.11
C LEU A 9 -0.76 10.15 9.77
N CYS A 10 0.03 9.17 10.20
CA CYS A 10 -0.38 7.77 10.24
C CYS A 10 -1.19 7.56 11.54
N ALA A 11 -2.43 7.10 11.44
CA ALA A 11 -3.29 6.93 12.61
C ALA A 11 -2.76 5.80 13.51
N GLN A 12 -2.11 6.16 14.62
CA GLN A 12 -1.72 5.25 15.69
C GLN A 12 -2.85 5.19 16.72
N SER A 13 -3.38 4.00 17.02
CA SER A 13 -4.25 3.78 18.17
C SER A 13 -3.59 2.80 19.14
N SER A 14 -3.19 3.29 20.31
CA SER A 14 -2.83 2.44 21.45
C SER A 14 -4.05 2.30 22.36
N ILE A 15 -4.49 1.08 22.67
CA ILE A 15 -5.63 0.83 23.57
C ILE A 15 -5.11 0.24 24.88
N ARG A 16 -5.61 0.73 26.02
CA ARG A 16 -5.39 0.16 27.37
C ARG A 16 -6.44 -0.91 27.64
N THR A 17 -6.02 -2.10 28.07
CA THR A 17 -6.88 -3.17 28.64
C THR A 17 -6.97 -3.02 30.16
N SER A 18 -8.05 -3.55 30.76
CA SER A 18 -8.25 -3.62 32.22
C SER A 18 -7.51 -4.78 32.89
N THR A 19 -6.92 -5.69 32.10
CA THR A 19 -6.33 -6.98 32.54
C THR A 19 -4.79 -7.01 32.47
N GLY A 20 -4.13 -5.95 32.02
CA GLY A 20 -2.66 -5.84 32.03
C GLY A 20 -1.95 -6.47 30.83
N THR A 21 -2.65 -7.20 29.96
CA THR A 21 -2.12 -7.70 28.68
C THR A 21 -2.31 -6.65 27.59
N SER A 22 -1.21 -6.14 27.01
CA SER A 22 -1.25 -5.16 25.92
C SER A 22 -1.17 -5.87 24.56
N GLN A 23 -2.26 -5.94 23.80
CA GLN A 23 -2.25 -6.37 22.41
C GLN A 23 -2.02 -5.16 21.49
N LEU A 24 -1.18 -5.34 20.46
CA LEU A 24 -0.80 -4.28 19.53
C LEU A 24 -1.34 -4.60 18.14
N VAL A 25 -2.24 -3.76 17.64
CA VAL A 25 -2.77 -3.88 16.27
C VAL A 25 -1.97 -2.98 15.36
N GLN A 26 -1.37 -3.56 14.32
CA GLN A 26 -0.72 -2.81 13.27
C GLN A 26 -1.56 -2.86 11.99
N ILE A 27 -1.99 -1.69 11.53
CA ILE A 27 -2.69 -1.54 10.25
C ILE A 27 -1.67 -1.02 9.24
N SER A 28 -1.17 -1.90 8.38
CA SER A 28 -0.34 -1.56 7.23
C SER A 28 -1.20 -1.47 5.97
N THR A 29 -2.22 -0.61 5.98
CA THR A 29 -2.91 -0.29 4.74
C THR A 29 -2.17 0.85 4.05
N VAL A 30 -1.68 0.62 2.83
CA VAL A 30 -1.31 1.70 1.90
C VAL A 30 -2.62 2.35 1.42
N THR A 31 -3.34 2.99 2.34
CA THR A 31 -4.59 3.69 2.05
C THR A 31 -4.63 4.97 2.89
N ASN A 32 -4.46 6.11 2.25
CA ASN A 32 -4.71 7.41 2.86
C ASN A 32 -6.22 7.64 2.94
N GLY A 33 -6.83 7.21 4.04
CA GLY A 33 -8.15 7.68 4.48
C GLY A 33 -7.99 8.60 5.67
N VAL A 34 -8.30 9.89 5.51
CA VAL A 34 -8.31 10.86 6.61
C VAL A 34 -9.43 10.49 7.59
N TYR A 35 -9.06 9.98 8.77
CA TYR A 35 -10.00 9.83 9.90
C TYR A 35 -9.53 10.70 11.05
N THR A 36 -10.16 11.86 11.23
CA THR A 36 -9.97 12.71 12.41
C THR A 36 -10.59 12.04 13.63
N ALA A 37 -9.87 12.06 14.77
CA ALA A 37 -10.24 11.40 16.03
C ALA A 37 -11.65 11.73 16.59
N ALA A 38 -12.28 12.81 16.13
CA ALA A 38 -13.60 13.25 16.59
C ALA A 38 -14.79 12.37 16.15
N ASN A 39 -14.63 11.48 15.16
CA ASN A 39 -15.76 10.70 14.62
C ASN A 39 -15.91 9.27 15.18
N ILE A 40 -14.97 8.81 16.02
CA ILE A 40 -14.98 7.43 16.56
C ILE A 40 -16.16 7.21 17.52
N ASN A 41 -16.50 8.20 18.35
CA ASN A 41 -17.56 8.07 19.37
C ASN A 41 -18.98 8.01 18.81
N ASN A 42 -19.23 8.56 17.61
CA ASN A 42 -20.57 8.52 17.00
C ASN A 42 -20.84 7.22 16.21
N LEU A 43 -19.79 6.47 15.85
CA LEU A 43 -19.91 5.25 15.05
C LEU A 43 -20.16 3.98 15.88
N VAL A 44 -19.79 3.98 17.16
CA VAL A 44 -20.06 2.85 18.09
C VAL A 44 -21.57 2.58 18.24
N LYS A 45 -22.42 3.60 18.06
CA LYS A 45 -23.89 3.46 18.11
C LYS A 45 -24.51 2.80 16.87
N PHE A 46 -23.78 2.69 15.76
CA PHE A 46 -24.33 2.19 14.48
C PHE A 46 -24.19 0.67 14.27
N SER A 47 -23.48 -0.06 15.15
CA SER A 47 -23.15 -1.49 14.91
C SER A 47 -24.26 -2.49 15.25
N SER A 48 -25.40 -2.06 15.81
CA SER A 48 -26.41 -3.00 16.36
C SER A 48 -27.41 -3.57 15.36
N THR A 49 -27.40 -3.20 14.07
CA THR A 49 -28.42 -3.71 13.13
C THR A 49 -27.93 -3.78 11.68
N ARG A 50 -27.52 -5.00 11.27
CA ARG A 50 -27.89 -5.71 10.03
C ARG A 50 -26.79 -6.68 9.58
N LYS A 51 -27.01 -7.97 9.85
CA LYS A 51 -26.49 -9.06 9.00
C LYS A 51 -27.30 -9.05 7.70
N ILE A 52 -26.71 -8.68 6.56
CA ILE A 52 -27.29 -8.97 5.25
C ILE A 52 -26.21 -9.57 4.34
N ALA A 53 -26.52 -10.77 3.86
CA ALA A 53 -25.77 -11.50 2.85
C ALA A 53 -25.86 -10.81 1.48
N LEU A 54 -24.73 -10.67 0.79
CA LEU A 54 -24.70 -10.31 -0.63
C LEU A 54 -23.62 -11.16 -1.33
N GLN A 55 -24.09 -12.21 -2.00
CA GLN A 55 -23.35 -12.97 -3.00
C GLN A 55 -23.46 -12.26 -4.36
N ASN A 56 -22.43 -12.49 -5.20
CA ASN A 56 -22.26 -12.14 -6.61
C ASN A 56 -21.71 -10.74 -6.96
N SER A 57 -20.40 -10.67 -7.17
CA SER A 57 -19.79 -9.80 -8.16
C SER A 57 -18.68 -10.54 -8.93
N ARG A 58 -18.64 -10.36 -10.24
CA ARG A 58 -17.63 -10.96 -11.15
C ARG A 58 -16.27 -10.31 -10.88
N ASN A 59 -15.21 -11.12 -10.79
CA ASN A 59 -13.85 -10.62 -10.59
C ASN A 59 -13.39 -9.81 -11.81
N VAL A 60 -13.19 -8.51 -11.63
CA VAL A 60 -12.44 -7.66 -12.58
C VAL A 60 -10.94 -7.85 -12.28
N SER A 61 -10.15 -8.19 -13.30
CA SER A 61 -8.74 -8.57 -13.15
C SER A 61 -7.80 -7.43 -13.52
N VAL A 62 -6.93 -7.02 -12.58
CA VAL A 62 -5.76 -6.16 -12.84
C VAL A 62 -4.67 -7.04 -13.45
N LYS A 63 -4.05 -6.59 -14.56
CA LYS A 63 -3.01 -7.37 -15.22
C LYS A 63 -1.65 -7.12 -14.55
N PRO A 64 -0.97 -8.15 -14.00
CA PRO A 64 0.38 -8.00 -13.50
C PRO A 64 1.36 -7.83 -14.67
N VAL A 65 2.27 -6.87 -14.57
CA VAL A 65 3.45 -6.78 -15.45
C VAL A 65 4.66 -7.26 -14.67
N ALA A 66 5.30 -8.33 -15.14
CA ALA A 66 6.49 -8.87 -14.50
C ALA A 66 7.69 -7.93 -14.71
N ALA A 67 8.38 -7.56 -13.63
CA ALA A 67 9.69 -6.95 -13.73
C ALA A 67 10.70 -8.04 -14.12
N SER A 68 11.18 -8.03 -15.36
CA SER A 68 12.34 -8.83 -15.75
C SER A 68 13.61 -8.05 -15.41
N SER A 69 14.50 -8.67 -14.64
CA SER A 69 15.86 -8.19 -14.45
C SER A 69 16.77 -9.03 -15.35
N SER A 70 17.33 -8.42 -16.39
CA SER A 70 18.53 -8.94 -17.03
C SER A 70 19.53 -7.81 -17.14
N ALA A 71 20.66 -8.01 -16.46
CA ALA A 71 21.84 -7.18 -16.56
C ALA A 71 22.27 -7.07 -18.03
N VAL A 72 22.67 -5.85 -18.42
CA VAL A 72 23.23 -5.56 -19.73
C VAL A 72 24.66 -6.10 -19.75
N GLU A 73 24.86 -7.29 -20.30
CA GLU A 73 26.16 -7.73 -20.80
C GLU A 73 26.08 -7.88 -22.32
N GLY A 74 27.09 -7.32 -22.99
CA GLY A 74 27.11 -7.06 -24.42
C GLY A 74 27.06 -8.33 -25.27
N ALA A 75 26.13 -8.35 -26.21
CA ALA A 75 26.19 -9.19 -27.39
C ALA A 75 25.95 -8.32 -28.62
N THR A 76 27.02 -8.07 -29.38
CA THR A 76 26.97 -7.49 -30.72
C THR A 76 26.19 -8.42 -31.64
N SER A 77 24.99 -8.01 -32.06
CA SER A 77 24.31 -8.60 -33.21
C SER A 77 23.96 -7.50 -34.22
N LYS A 78 24.25 -7.81 -35.48
CA LYS A 78 24.20 -6.89 -36.62
C LYS A 78 22.78 -6.36 -36.82
N SER A 79 22.73 -5.06 -37.14
CA SER A 79 21.55 -4.36 -37.63
C SER A 79 21.03 -5.01 -38.91
N ASP A 80 19.77 -5.46 -38.89
CA ASP A 80 18.99 -5.63 -40.09
C ASP A 80 17.75 -4.74 -39.97
N SER A 81 17.79 -3.66 -40.74
CA SER A 81 16.80 -2.60 -40.79
C SER A 81 15.77 -2.89 -41.87
N SER A 82 14.60 -3.42 -41.50
CA SER A 82 13.34 -3.17 -42.21
C SER A 82 12.15 -3.83 -41.49
N MET A 83 11.46 -3.05 -40.66
CA MET A 83 10.04 -3.29 -40.33
C MET A 83 9.20 -2.35 -41.21
N PRO A 84 8.06 -2.79 -41.79
CA PRO A 84 7.27 -1.96 -42.68
C PRO A 84 6.62 -0.81 -41.90
N GLY A 85 6.66 0.39 -42.49
CA GLY A 85 6.17 1.63 -41.90
C GLY A 85 4.66 1.62 -41.63
N GLY A 86 4.29 1.42 -40.37
CA GLY A 86 3.08 2.01 -39.82
C GLY A 86 3.45 3.34 -39.18
N GLU A 87 2.69 4.41 -39.44
CA GLU A 87 2.83 5.67 -38.70
C GLU A 87 2.77 5.38 -37.19
N GLN A 88 3.87 5.64 -36.48
CA GLN A 88 3.92 5.45 -35.05
C GLN A 88 3.04 6.53 -34.40
N LYS A 89 1.85 6.13 -33.94
CA LYS A 89 0.88 7.05 -33.34
C LYS A 89 1.52 7.78 -32.15
N THR A 90 1.53 9.12 -32.20
CA THR A 90 1.90 9.96 -31.07
C THR A 90 0.89 9.77 -29.93
N MET A 91 1.39 9.53 -28.72
CA MET A 91 0.57 9.29 -27.53
C MET A 91 0.80 10.41 -26.52
N LYS A 92 -0.26 10.82 -25.82
CA LYS A 92 -0.20 11.73 -24.69
C LYS A 92 -0.16 10.95 -23.39
N VAL A 93 1.01 10.97 -22.74
CA VAL A 93 1.25 10.33 -21.44
C VAL A 93 1.18 11.39 -20.36
N VAL A 94 0.41 11.13 -19.30
CA VAL A 94 0.29 12.00 -18.13
C VAL A 94 0.81 11.25 -16.91
N GLY A 95 1.82 11.79 -16.24
CA GLY A 95 2.35 11.29 -14.97
C GLY A 95 1.88 12.16 -13.80
N VAL A 96 1.31 11.53 -12.77
CA VAL A 96 0.92 12.20 -11.53
C VAL A 96 1.79 11.70 -10.38
N PHE A 97 2.62 12.59 -9.83
CA PHE A 97 3.57 12.32 -8.76
C PHE A 97 3.61 13.48 -7.78
N TYR A 98 4.07 13.25 -6.55
CA TYR A 98 4.31 14.34 -5.59
C TYR A 98 5.56 15.16 -5.98
N LYS A 99 5.60 16.42 -5.58
CA LYS A 99 6.81 17.25 -5.66
C LYS A 99 7.80 16.86 -4.56
N ALA A 100 9.06 16.71 -4.92
CA ALA A 100 10.14 16.45 -3.98
C ALA A 100 11.00 17.70 -3.68
N HIS A 101 10.81 18.81 -4.39
CA HIS A 101 11.51 20.08 -4.15
C HIS A 101 13.04 19.89 -4.08
N GLU A 102 13.73 20.39 -3.04
CA GLU A 102 15.17 20.21 -2.92
C GLU A 102 15.64 18.75 -2.85
N TYR A 103 14.77 17.81 -2.46
CA TYR A 103 15.11 16.39 -2.38
C TYR A 103 15.21 15.72 -3.75
N ALA A 104 14.59 16.30 -4.78
CA ALA A 104 14.70 15.81 -6.17
C ALA A 104 16.12 15.94 -6.76
N LYS A 105 17.00 16.69 -6.09
CA LYS A 105 18.42 16.81 -6.49
C LYS A 105 19.15 15.47 -6.51
N ASP A 106 18.68 14.48 -5.76
CA ASP A 106 19.14 13.10 -5.94
C ASP A 106 18.46 12.51 -7.20
N PRO A 107 19.22 12.26 -8.29
CA PRO A 107 18.65 11.72 -9.52
C PRO A 107 18.09 10.29 -9.35
N LYS A 108 18.44 9.60 -8.25
CA LYS A 108 17.86 8.29 -7.93
C LYS A 108 16.46 8.39 -7.33
N PHE A 109 16.01 9.59 -6.94
CA PHE A 109 14.66 9.80 -6.44
C PHE A 109 13.66 9.88 -7.60
N LEU A 110 13.39 8.75 -8.24
CA LEU A 110 12.63 8.66 -9.48
C LEU A 110 11.13 8.97 -9.31
N GLY A 111 10.54 8.67 -8.14
CA GLY A 111 9.09 8.72 -7.90
C GLY A 111 8.47 10.11 -7.69
N CYS A 112 9.16 11.18 -8.06
CA CYS A 112 8.70 12.56 -7.88
C CYS A 112 8.42 13.25 -9.23
N ALA A 113 7.71 14.37 -9.19
CA ALA A 113 7.35 15.13 -10.39
C ALA A 113 8.58 15.65 -11.16
N GLU A 114 9.64 16.02 -10.45
CA GLU A 114 10.87 16.58 -11.01
C GLU A 114 11.67 15.53 -11.81
N ASN A 115 11.80 14.32 -11.29
CA ASN A 115 12.56 13.24 -11.95
C ASN A 115 11.67 12.33 -12.83
N ALA A 116 10.35 12.36 -12.63
CA ALA A 116 9.33 11.77 -13.49
C ALA A 116 9.64 10.33 -13.96
N LEU A 117 10.03 9.47 -13.02
CA LEU A 117 10.44 8.09 -13.24
C LEU A 117 11.63 7.89 -14.20
N GLY A 118 12.34 8.96 -14.60
CA GLY A 118 13.35 8.93 -15.63
C GLY A 118 12.80 8.65 -17.03
N LEU A 119 11.49 8.84 -17.26
CA LEU A 119 10.83 8.43 -18.51
C LEU A 119 10.82 9.49 -19.60
N ARG A 120 11.14 10.75 -19.28
CA ARG A 120 10.98 11.89 -20.21
C ARG A 120 11.74 11.70 -21.52
N GLU A 121 13.06 11.49 -21.44
CA GLU A 121 13.91 11.31 -22.61
C GLU A 121 13.46 10.10 -23.45
N PHE A 122 13.12 8.98 -22.79
CA PHE A 122 12.63 7.79 -23.45
C PHE A 122 11.33 8.05 -24.24
N LEU A 123 10.33 8.70 -23.62
CA LEU A 123 9.05 8.97 -24.26
C LEU A 123 9.16 9.99 -25.39
N GLU A 124 9.90 11.08 -25.16
CA GLU A 124 10.07 12.16 -26.15
C GLU A 124 10.89 11.68 -27.36
N SER A 125 11.92 10.84 -27.16
CA SER A 125 12.69 10.23 -28.26
C SER A 125 11.85 9.31 -29.17
N LYS A 126 10.70 8.83 -28.68
CA LYS A 126 9.72 8.04 -29.45
C LYS A 126 8.59 8.87 -30.04
N GLY A 127 8.68 10.21 -29.93
CA GLY A 127 7.66 11.13 -30.43
C GLY A 127 6.38 11.15 -29.59
N HIS A 128 6.45 10.79 -28.31
CA HIS A 128 5.31 10.88 -27.38
C HIS A 128 5.42 12.15 -26.54
N THR A 129 4.29 12.70 -26.12
CA THR A 129 4.23 13.84 -25.21
C THR A 129 4.15 13.33 -23.78
N TYR A 130 5.02 13.81 -22.89
CA TYR A 130 4.98 13.47 -21.47
C TYR A 130 4.71 14.70 -20.58
N ILE A 131 3.47 14.78 -20.09
CA ILE A 131 3.05 15.79 -19.12
C ILE A 131 3.19 15.22 -17.71
N VAL A 132 3.73 16.01 -16.79
CA VAL A 132 3.91 15.61 -15.39
C VAL A 132 3.32 16.67 -14.50
N THR A 133 2.53 16.27 -13.50
CA THR A 133 1.91 17.19 -12.55
C THR A 133 1.77 16.57 -11.16
N ASP A 134 1.83 17.39 -10.13
CA ASP A 134 1.36 17.05 -8.78
C ASP A 134 -0.06 17.56 -8.50
N ASP A 135 -0.55 18.49 -9.32
CA ASP A 135 -1.85 19.12 -9.17
C ASP A 135 -2.96 18.21 -9.71
N LYS A 136 -3.62 17.49 -8.79
CA LYS A 136 -4.57 16.41 -9.08
C LYS A 136 -5.95 16.58 -8.45
N GLU A 137 -6.16 17.62 -7.65
CA GLU A 137 -7.37 17.82 -6.84
C GLU A 137 -8.03 19.17 -7.12
N GLY A 138 -9.36 19.16 -7.15
CA GLY A 138 -10.18 20.33 -7.50
C GLY A 138 -10.54 20.37 -8.99
N ASP A 139 -11.64 21.05 -9.29
CA ASP A 139 -12.26 21.04 -10.63
C ASP A 139 -11.38 21.68 -11.72
N ASN A 140 -10.42 22.52 -11.31
CA ASN A 140 -9.53 23.26 -12.21
C ASN A 140 -8.06 22.81 -12.13
N CYS A 141 -7.78 21.67 -11.49
CA CYS A 141 -6.42 21.17 -11.38
C CYS A 141 -5.81 20.84 -12.75
N GLU A 142 -4.48 20.84 -12.83
CA GLU A 142 -3.75 20.52 -14.05
C GLU A 142 -4.12 19.15 -14.62
N LEU A 143 -4.34 18.15 -13.76
CA LEU A 143 -4.81 16.82 -14.20
C LEU A 143 -6.13 16.91 -14.98
N GLU A 144 -7.12 17.68 -14.53
CA GLU A 144 -8.43 17.79 -15.22
C GLU A 144 -8.30 18.35 -16.64
N LYS A 145 -7.29 19.19 -16.90
CA LYS A 145 -7.02 19.74 -18.24
C LYS A 145 -6.58 18.67 -19.25
N HIS A 146 -6.07 17.54 -18.78
CA HIS A 146 -5.52 16.48 -19.62
C HIS A 146 -6.35 15.20 -19.61
N ILE A 147 -7.30 15.06 -18.67
CA ILE A 147 -8.24 13.94 -18.65
C ILE A 147 -8.94 13.73 -19.99
N PRO A 148 -9.48 14.75 -20.68
CA PRO A 148 -10.28 14.55 -21.88
C PRO A 148 -9.54 13.86 -23.05
N ASP A 149 -8.23 14.07 -23.17
CA ASP A 149 -7.44 13.73 -24.35
C ASP A 149 -6.20 12.87 -24.08
N MET A 150 -5.85 12.56 -22.82
CA MET A 150 -4.73 11.66 -22.50
C MET A 150 -4.96 10.24 -23.01
N ASP A 151 -3.91 9.59 -23.52
CA ASP A 151 -3.95 8.19 -23.92
C ASP A 151 -3.51 7.24 -22.79
N ILE A 152 -2.54 7.69 -21.96
CA ILE A 152 -1.96 6.92 -20.86
C ILE A 152 -1.89 7.78 -19.60
N LEU A 153 -2.33 7.23 -18.47
CA LEU A 153 -2.11 7.78 -17.13
C LEU A 153 -1.08 6.92 -16.38
N ILE A 154 -0.10 7.56 -15.76
CA ILE A 154 0.81 6.98 -14.78
C ILE A 154 0.52 7.66 -13.44
N THR A 155 0.21 6.89 -12.41
CA THR A 155 -0.13 7.38 -11.06
C THR A 155 0.62 6.56 -10.02
N THR A 156 0.71 7.03 -8.77
CA THR A 156 1.37 6.32 -7.68
C THR A 156 0.51 6.33 -6.41
N PRO A 157 0.48 5.24 -5.61
CA PRO A 157 -0.31 5.20 -4.37
C PRO A 157 0.11 6.24 -3.33
N PHE A 158 1.35 6.75 -3.42
CA PHE A 158 1.88 7.77 -2.50
C PHE A 158 1.29 9.16 -2.75
N HIS A 159 0.83 9.43 -3.98
CA HIS A 159 0.13 10.66 -4.38
C HIS A 159 -0.92 10.33 -5.44
N PRO A 160 -2.02 9.65 -5.06
CA PRO A 160 -2.87 8.94 -6.00
C PRO A 160 -3.74 9.90 -6.82
N ALA A 161 -3.65 9.79 -8.15
CA ALA A 161 -4.63 10.36 -9.05
C ALA A 161 -5.92 9.53 -8.99
N TYR A 162 -6.87 9.96 -8.15
CA TYR A 162 -8.15 9.26 -8.03
C TYR A 162 -8.90 9.29 -9.36
N MET A 163 -9.06 8.13 -9.98
CA MET A 163 -9.79 7.96 -11.24
C MET A 163 -11.19 7.48 -10.95
N THR A 164 -12.04 8.43 -10.57
CA THR A 164 -13.46 8.19 -10.26
C THR A 164 -14.26 7.87 -11.52
N PRO A 165 -15.49 7.34 -11.40
CA PRO A 165 -16.36 7.12 -12.56
C PRO A 165 -16.55 8.37 -13.43
N GLU A 166 -16.64 9.56 -12.82
CA GLU A 166 -16.82 10.83 -13.51
C GLU A 166 -15.58 11.15 -14.36
N ARG A 167 -14.38 11.02 -13.81
CA ARG A 167 -13.11 11.24 -14.53
C ARG A 167 -12.91 10.24 -15.66
N LEU A 168 -13.16 8.96 -15.39
CA LEU A 168 -13.07 7.90 -16.40
C LEU A 168 -14.07 8.11 -17.54
N LYS A 169 -15.28 8.61 -17.27
CA LYS A 169 -16.25 8.95 -18.30
C LYS A 169 -15.79 10.10 -19.19
N LYS A 170 -15.12 11.12 -18.63
CA LYS A 170 -14.53 12.25 -19.37
C LYS A 170 -13.31 11.85 -20.20
N ALA A 171 -12.58 10.81 -19.81
CA ALA A 171 -11.34 10.37 -20.46
C ALA A 171 -11.61 9.62 -21.77
N LYS A 172 -11.74 10.34 -22.89
CA LYS A 172 -12.17 9.78 -24.18
C LYS A 172 -11.10 8.92 -24.86
N ASN A 173 -9.83 9.30 -24.69
CA ASN A 173 -8.70 8.64 -25.36
C ASN A 173 -7.95 7.65 -24.47
N LEU A 174 -8.27 7.60 -23.17
CA LEU A 174 -7.51 6.85 -22.18
C LEU A 174 -7.64 5.35 -22.45
N LYS A 175 -6.50 4.69 -22.66
CA LYS A 175 -6.41 3.24 -22.95
C LYS A 175 -5.73 2.47 -21.84
N LEU A 176 -4.81 3.11 -21.12
CA LEU A 176 -3.95 2.46 -20.14
C LEU A 176 -3.78 3.34 -18.91
N ILE A 177 -4.00 2.75 -17.74
CA ILE A 177 -3.68 3.34 -16.43
C ILE A 177 -2.63 2.47 -15.77
N LEU A 178 -1.47 3.06 -15.47
CA LEU A 178 -0.33 2.41 -14.85
C LEU A 178 -0.12 2.93 -13.43
N THR A 179 -0.13 2.02 -12.47
CA THR A 179 0.30 2.31 -11.11
C THR A 179 1.81 2.09 -10.99
N ALA A 180 2.57 3.17 -10.80
CA ALA A 180 3.99 3.15 -10.43
C ALA A 180 4.11 2.72 -8.95
N GLY A 181 4.02 1.41 -8.73
CA GLY A 181 3.95 0.76 -7.43
C GLY A 181 3.01 -0.44 -7.47
N VAL A 182 2.39 -0.74 -6.33
CA VAL A 182 1.41 -1.82 -6.14
C VAL A 182 0.22 -1.26 -5.36
N GLY A 183 -1.01 -1.56 -5.80
CA GLY A 183 -2.24 -1.01 -5.21
C GLY A 183 -2.94 -0.05 -6.16
N SER A 184 -4.00 -0.55 -6.80
CA SER A 184 -4.76 0.19 -7.83
C SER A 184 -6.18 0.56 -7.36
N ASP A 185 -6.40 0.64 -6.05
CA ASP A 185 -7.69 0.92 -5.40
C ASP A 185 -8.16 2.38 -5.54
N HIS A 186 -7.26 3.28 -5.94
CA HIS A 186 -7.58 4.67 -6.29
C HIS A 186 -8.19 4.82 -7.70
N ILE A 187 -8.42 3.70 -8.40
CA ILE A 187 -9.04 3.65 -9.72
C ILE A 187 -10.37 2.89 -9.58
N ASP A 188 -11.44 3.43 -10.14
CA ASP A 188 -12.70 2.69 -10.26
C ASP A 188 -12.55 1.60 -11.33
N LEU A 189 -12.14 0.40 -10.88
CA LEU A 189 -11.84 -0.73 -11.76
C LEU A 189 -13.05 -1.21 -12.56
N HIS A 190 -14.26 -1.04 -12.01
CA HIS A 190 -15.49 -1.42 -12.70
C HIS A 190 -15.71 -0.53 -13.92
N THR A 191 -15.69 0.78 -13.73
CA THR A 191 -15.86 1.77 -14.81
C THR A 191 -14.73 1.67 -15.83
N ALA A 192 -13.49 1.44 -15.37
CA ALA A 192 -12.35 1.24 -16.27
C ALA A 192 -12.56 0.01 -17.17
N ALA A 193 -13.04 -1.10 -16.61
CA ALA A 193 -13.34 -2.31 -17.37
C ALA A 193 -14.49 -2.11 -18.37
N GLU A 194 -15.58 -1.44 -17.96
CA GLU A 194 -16.71 -1.13 -18.84
C GLU A 194 -16.29 -0.28 -20.05
N LYS A 195 -15.32 0.62 -19.86
CA LYS A 195 -14.77 1.45 -20.93
C LYS A 195 -13.63 0.77 -21.72
N GLY A 196 -13.33 -0.50 -21.44
CA GLY A 196 -12.28 -1.25 -22.13
C GLY A 196 -10.85 -0.77 -21.86
N MET A 197 -10.64 -0.06 -20.74
CA MET A 197 -9.32 0.44 -20.34
C MET A 197 -8.52 -0.69 -19.68
N THR A 198 -7.20 -0.70 -19.92
CA THR A 198 -6.29 -1.58 -19.19
C THR A 198 -5.80 -0.89 -17.92
N VAL A 199 -5.91 -1.56 -16.78
CA VAL A 199 -5.27 -1.15 -15.53
C VAL A 199 -4.17 -2.15 -15.21
N ALA A 200 -2.95 -1.65 -14.98
CA ALA A 200 -1.79 -2.47 -14.65
C ALA A 200 -0.94 -1.80 -13.58
N GLU A 201 -0.18 -2.63 -12.87
CA GLU A 201 0.72 -2.21 -11.80
C GLU A 201 2.00 -3.05 -11.85
N VAL A 202 3.04 -2.59 -11.15
CA VAL A 202 4.34 -3.29 -11.11
C VAL A 202 4.33 -4.31 -9.96
N SER A 203 3.49 -5.35 -10.10
CA SER A 203 3.30 -6.38 -9.08
C SER A 203 4.63 -7.00 -8.66
N GLY A 204 4.95 -6.94 -7.36
CA GLY A 204 6.19 -7.49 -6.81
C GLY A 204 7.27 -6.45 -6.51
N SER A 205 7.20 -5.25 -7.11
CA SER A 205 8.27 -4.24 -7.05
C SER A 205 8.65 -3.78 -5.64
N ASN A 206 7.70 -3.70 -4.71
CA ASN A 206 7.90 -3.16 -3.36
C ASN A 206 7.58 -4.17 -2.25
N VAL A 207 7.38 -5.45 -2.59
CA VAL A 207 6.91 -6.46 -1.62
C VAL A 207 7.87 -6.62 -0.45
N VAL A 208 9.17 -6.67 -0.74
CA VAL A 208 10.23 -6.77 0.27
C VAL A 208 10.25 -5.53 1.15
N SER A 209 10.20 -4.34 0.55
CA SER A 209 10.24 -3.08 1.28
C SER A 209 9.08 -2.94 2.26
N VAL A 210 7.86 -3.33 1.86
CA VAL A 210 6.70 -3.30 2.77
C VAL A 210 6.85 -4.33 3.87
N ALA A 211 7.28 -5.56 3.57
CA ALA A 211 7.49 -6.59 4.59
C ALA A 211 8.56 -6.20 5.64
N GLU A 212 9.61 -5.48 5.21
CA GLU A 212 10.63 -4.92 6.10
C GLU A 212 10.08 -3.80 6.99
N ASP A 213 9.31 -2.87 6.41
CA ASP A 213 8.64 -1.80 7.16
C ASP A 213 7.62 -2.37 8.16
N GLU A 214 6.92 -3.44 7.80
CA GLU A 214 6.00 -4.14 8.70
C GLU A 214 6.72 -4.73 9.91
N LEU A 215 7.80 -5.48 9.70
CA LEU A 215 8.61 -6.04 10.78
C LEU A 215 9.20 -4.93 11.67
N MET A 216 9.70 -3.86 11.05
CA MET A 216 10.22 -2.70 11.78
C MET A 216 9.17 -2.10 12.70
N ARG A 217 7.94 -1.89 12.22
CA ARG A 217 6.84 -1.34 13.03
C ARG A 217 6.43 -2.27 14.17
N ILE A 218 6.39 -3.58 13.92
CA ILE A 218 6.14 -4.57 14.97
C ILE A 218 7.15 -4.38 16.12
N LEU A 219 8.44 -4.26 15.77
CA LEU A 219 9.51 -4.05 16.75
C LEU A 219 9.41 -2.67 17.44
N ILE A 220 9.14 -1.60 16.69
CA ILE A 220 8.98 -0.24 17.24
C ILE A 220 7.87 -0.20 18.29
N LEU A 221 6.72 -0.80 17.98
CA LEU A 221 5.55 -0.82 18.86
C LEU A 221 5.81 -1.70 20.08
N LEU A 222 6.26 -2.93 19.87
CA LEU A 222 6.41 -3.90 20.95
C LEU A 222 7.54 -3.54 21.92
N ARG A 223 8.63 -2.93 21.42
CA ARG A 223 9.75 -2.46 22.25
C ARG A 223 9.56 -1.05 22.83
N ASN A 224 8.39 -0.45 22.60
CA ASN A 224 8.04 0.88 23.08
C ASN A 224 9.07 1.96 22.68
N PHE A 225 9.55 1.90 21.44
CA PHE A 225 10.67 2.72 20.95
C PHE A 225 10.33 4.21 20.88
N VAL A 226 9.13 4.58 20.43
CA VAL A 226 8.76 5.99 20.21
C VAL A 226 8.82 6.82 21.50
N PRO A 227 8.16 6.42 22.62
CA PRO A 227 8.29 7.17 23.88
C PRO A 227 9.72 7.21 24.42
N ALA A 228 10.50 6.16 24.22
CA ALA A 228 11.90 6.12 24.63
C ALA A 228 12.77 7.10 23.83
N HIS A 229 12.58 7.17 22.52
CA HIS A 229 13.25 8.16 21.66
C HIS A 229 12.88 9.60 22.06
N THR A 230 11.59 9.89 22.25
CA THR A 230 11.12 11.22 22.68
C THR A 230 11.77 11.64 24.00
N GLN A 231 11.80 10.75 24.99
CA GLN A 231 12.41 11.02 26.29
C GLN A 231 13.88 11.46 26.14
N VAL A 232 14.67 10.75 25.34
CA VAL A 232 16.08 11.07 25.12
C VAL A 232 16.24 12.40 24.37
N SER A 233 15.45 12.63 23.32
CA SER A 233 15.48 13.88 22.53
C SER A 233 15.12 15.12 23.36
N GLU A 234 14.33 14.94 24.41
CA GLU A 234 13.96 16.00 25.38
C GLU A 234 14.93 16.10 26.56
N GLY A 235 16.03 15.32 26.57
CA GLY A 235 17.04 15.32 27.63
C GLY A 235 16.64 14.57 28.91
N GLY A 236 15.57 13.77 28.86
CA GLY A 236 15.08 12.97 29.97
C GLY A 236 15.82 11.64 30.16
N TRP A 237 15.76 11.10 31.38
CA TRP A 237 16.24 9.76 31.73
C TRP A 237 15.38 9.11 32.82
N ASN A 238 14.40 8.32 32.39
CA ASN A 238 13.50 7.56 33.23
C ASN A 238 13.19 6.20 32.57
N VAL A 239 14.01 5.20 32.92
CA VAL A 239 13.92 3.84 32.37
C VAL A 239 12.57 3.19 32.71
N ALA A 240 12.06 3.38 33.93
CA ALA A 240 10.80 2.76 34.35
C ALA A 240 9.60 3.26 33.52
N ALA A 241 9.60 4.55 33.14
CA ALA A 241 8.55 5.16 32.33
C ALA A 241 8.43 4.59 30.91
N VAL A 242 9.45 3.86 30.42
CA VAL A 242 9.43 3.24 29.09
C VAL A 242 9.43 1.70 29.17
N ALA A 243 10.13 1.13 30.14
CA ALA A 243 10.27 -0.32 30.28
C ALA A 243 8.96 -1.04 30.64
N TYR A 244 8.03 -0.38 31.34
CA TYR A 244 6.78 -1.01 31.80
C TYR A 244 5.85 -1.52 30.67
N LYS A 245 6.11 -1.10 29.42
CA LYS A 245 5.38 -1.51 28.21
C LYS A 245 6.30 -2.03 27.10
N ALA A 246 7.58 -2.23 27.40
CA ALA A 246 8.51 -2.79 26.44
C ALA A 246 8.52 -4.31 26.60
N PHE A 247 8.23 -5.03 25.52
CA PHE A 247 8.22 -6.48 25.50
C PHE A 247 9.17 -7.01 24.42
N ASP A 248 9.65 -8.23 24.64
CA ASP A 248 10.34 -8.98 23.60
C ASP A 248 9.35 -9.59 22.62
N LEU A 249 9.77 -9.65 21.35
CA LEU A 249 9.01 -10.29 20.26
C LEU A 249 9.02 -11.81 20.38
N GLN A 250 10.11 -12.37 20.91
CA GLN A 250 10.23 -13.80 21.20
C GLN A 250 9.05 -14.29 22.06
N GLY A 251 8.50 -15.44 21.68
CA GLY A 251 7.39 -16.08 22.36
C GLY A 251 6.02 -15.43 22.14
N LYS A 252 5.92 -14.32 21.39
CA LYS A 252 4.64 -13.72 21.01
C LYS A 252 3.99 -14.47 19.85
N THR A 253 2.67 -14.35 19.75
CA THR A 253 1.91 -14.82 18.59
C THR A 253 1.72 -13.66 17.61
N VAL A 254 2.30 -13.79 16.41
CA VAL A 254 2.21 -12.79 15.34
C VAL A 254 1.37 -13.35 14.21
N GLY A 255 0.29 -12.64 13.89
CA GLY A 255 -0.64 -12.99 12.82
C GLY A 255 -0.58 -12.04 11.65
N THR A 256 -0.68 -12.55 10.41
CA THR A 256 -1.01 -11.72 9.23
C THR A 256 -2.40 -12.02 8.67
N VAL A 257 -3.21 -10.99 8.48
CA VAL A 257 -4.47 -11.06 7.72
C VAL A 257 -4.11 -10.86 6.25
N GLY A 258 -4.09 -11.94 5.49
CA GLY A 258 -3.59 -12.00 4.12
C GLY A 258 -2.20 -12.63 4.05
N SER A 259 -2.10 -13.72 3.28
CA SER A 259 -0.85 -14.45 2.98
C SER A 259 -0.45 -14.30 1.50
N GLY A 260 -0.72 -13.13 0.93
CA GLY A 260 -0.23 -12.74 -0.39
C GLY A 260 1.29 -12.55 -0.41
N ARG A 261 1.81 -11.85 -1.43
CA ARG A 261 3.26 -11.64 -1.58
C ARG A 261 3.89 -11.00 -0.34
N ILE A 262 3.28 -9.96 0.22
CA ILE A 262 3.82 -9.22 1.38
C ILE A 262 3.71 -10.06 2.65
N GLY A 263 2.51 -10.57 2.96
CA GLY A 263 2.31 -11.41 4.15
C GLY A 263 3.25 -12.63 4.20
N LEU A 264 3.51 -13.27 3.04
CA LEU A 264 4.49 -14.35 2.96
C LEU A 264 5.92 -13.87 3.24
N GLU A 265 6.34 -12.74 2.67
CA GLU A 265 7.66 -12.16 2.91
C GLU A 265 7.85 -11.68 4.36
N LEU A 266 6.80 -11.18 5.01
CA LEU A 266 6.80 -10.85 6.44
C LEU A 266 7.03 -12.12 7.28
N LEU A 267 6.24 -13.18 7.04
CA LEU A 267 6.34 -14.44 7.79
C LEU A 267 7.74 -15.07 7.66
N LYS A 268 8.35 -15.02 6.46
CA LYS A 268 9.73 -15.50 6.25
C LYS A 268 10.74 -14.78 7.16
N ARG A 269 10.60 -13.46 7.33
CA ARG A 269 11.50 -12.65 8.16
C ARG A 269 11.26 -12.87 9.65
N LEU A 270 9.99 -13.01 10.04
CA LEU A 270 9.60 -13.28 11.43
C LEU A 270 10.03 -14.65 11.93
N LYS A 271 10.28 -15.63 11.04
CA LYS A 271 10.66 -17.00 11.40
C LYS A 271 11.84 -17.08 12.39
N ALA A 272 12.82 -16.18 12.27
CA ALA A 272 14.01 -16.18 13.10
C ALA A 272 13.81 -15.54 14.50
N PHE A 273 12.63 -14.98 14.78
CA PHE A 273 12.34 -14.30 16.04
C PHE A 273 11.67 -15.21 17.08
N ASP A 274 11.61 -16.52 16.85
CA ASP A 274 11.02 -17.50 17.77
C ASP A 274 9.59 -17.13 18.22
N CYS A 275 8.79 -16.65 17.26
CA CYS A 275 7.38 -16.34 17.44
C CYS A 275 6.49 -17.54 17.11
N LYS A 276 5.27 -17.55 17.64
CA LYS A 276 4.20 -18.37 17.07
C LYS A 276 3.60 -17.60 15.89
N LEU A 277 3.71 -18.16 14.68
CA LEU A 277 3.27 -17.47 13.46
C LEU A 277 1.92 -18.01 12.99
N LEU A 278 0.96 -17.11 12.79
CA LEU A 278 -0.37 -17.41 12.27
C LEU A 278 -0.64 -16.61 11.00
N TYR A 279 -1.54 -17.11 10.16
CA TYR A 279 -2.12 -16.30 9.11
C TYR A 279 -3.59 -16.62 8.87
N TYR A 280 -4.35 -15.58 8.56
CA TYR A 280 -5.71 -15.70 8.06
C TYR A 280 -5.75 -15.39 6.58
N ALA A 281 -6.34 -16.28 5.79
CA ALA A 281 -6.60 -16.06 4.37
C ALA A 281 -7.77 -16.93 3.91
N ARG A 282 -8.39 -16.56 2.78
CA ARG A 282 -9.49 -17.35 2.17
C ARG A 282 -9.10 -18.80 1.88
N HIS A 283 -7.83 -19.02 1.54
CA HIS A 283 -7.27 -20.32 1.23
C HIS A 283 -5.89 -20.43 1.87
N SER A 284 -5.49 -21.66 2.22
CA SER A 284 -4.13 -21.95 2.65
C SER A 284 -3.11 -21.56 1.58
N MET A 285 -1.93 -21.11 2.01
CA MET A 285 -0.78 -20.89 1.14
C MET A 285 -0.07 -22.19 0.71
N GLY A 286 -0.48 -23.33 1.27
CA GLY A 286 0.03 -24.67 0.99
C GLY A 286 1.11 -25.12 1.98
N GLU A 287 1.19 -26.43 2.20
CA GLU A 287 2.09 -27.07 3.19
C GLU A 287 3.56 -26.68 3.01
N GLU A 288 4.03 -26.55 1.76
CA GLU A 288 5.41 -26.19 1.46
C GLU A 288 5.77 -24.81 2.07
N LYS A 289 4.91 -23.81 1.86
CA LYS A 289 5.13 -22.45 2.37
C LYS A 289 4.89 -22.36 3.87
N GLU A 290 3.95 -23.12 4.40
CA GLU A 290 3.72 -23.24 5.85
C GLU A 290 4.94 -23.82 6.55
N LYS A 291 5.50 -24.92 6.03
CA LYS A 291 6.75 -25.50 6.55
C LYS A 291 7.93 -24.55 6.39
N ALA A 292 8.04 -23.86 5.27
CA ALA A 292 9.13 -22.91 5.02
C ALA A 292 9.11 -21.72 5.98
N THR A 293 7.94 -21.23 6.36
CA THR A 293 7.77 -20.07 7.26
C THR A 293 7.61 -20.47 8.73
N GLY A 294 7.12 -21.67 9.02
CA GLY A 294 6.67 -22.08 10.35
C GLY A 294 5.28 -21.53 10.72
N ALA A 295 4.55 -20.93 9.77
CA ALA A 295 3.25 -20.32 10.04
C ALA A 295 2.10 -21.33 9.89
N THR A 296 1.10 -21.23 10.77
CA THR A 296 -0.11 -22.06 10.76
C THR A 296 -1.29 -21.28 10.19
N TRP A 297 -2.08 -21.93 9.33
CA TRP A 297 -3.32 -21.34 8.81
C TRP A 297 -4.43 -21.38 9.86
N GLU A 298 -5.10 -20.26 10.05
CA GLU A 298 -6.38 -20.21 10.74
C GLU A 298 -7.44 -19.68 9.79
N SER A 299 -8.50 -20.46 9.60
CA SER A 299 -9.58 -20.21 8.64
C SER A 299 -10.71 -19.36 9.22
N ASP A 300 -10.78 -19.27 10.55
CA ASP A 300 -11.75 -18.48 11.29
C ASP A 300 -11.09 -17.18 11.78
N LEU A 301 -11.57 -16.04 11.29
CA LEU A 301 -10.98 -14.74 11.62
C LEU A 301 -11.06 -14.43 13.12
N ASP A 302 -12.13 -14.84 13.80
CA ASP A 302 -12.33 -14.53 15.22
C ASP A 302 -11.35 -15.33 16.09
N LYS A 303 -11.14 -16.61 15.75
CA LYS A 303 -10.12 -17.45 16.42
C LYS A 303 -8.71 -16.94 16.15
N PHE A 304 -8.44 -16.53 14.91
CA PHE A 304 -7.16 -15.96 14.53
C PHE A 304 -6.86 -14.70 15.35
N LEU A 305 -7.80 -13.74 15.41
CA LEU A 305 -7.62 -12.49 16.13
C LEU A 305 -7.44 -12.73 17.64
N ALA A 306 -8.26 -13.60 18.24
CA ALA A 306 -8.17 -13.93 19.66
C ALA A 306 -6.83 -14.57 20.07
N ALA A 307 -6.14 -15.23 19.14
CA ALA A 307 -4.87 -15.89 19.41
C ALA A 307 -3.64 -14.98 19.25
N CYS A 308 -3.76 -13.81 18.61
CA CYS A 308 -2.62 -12.97 18.25
C CYS A 308 -2.32 -11.89 19.29
N ASP A 309 -1.04 -11.72 19.61
CA ASP A 309 -0.54 -10.54 20.34
C ASP A 309 -0.32 -9.35 19.39
N VAL A 310 0.08 -9.67 18.15
CA VAL A 310 0.35 -8.73 17.07
C VAL A 310 -0.39 -9.16 15.82
N VAL A 311 -1.14 -8.25 15.21
CA VAL A 311 -1.81 -8.47 13.93
C VAL A 311 -1.30 -7.48 12.90
N SER A 312 -0.83 -7.98 11.76
CA SER A 312 -0.50 -7.21 10.55
C SER A 312 -1.57 -7.43 9.48
N ILE A 313 -1.97 -6.37 8.76
CA ILE A 313 -3.01 -6.42 7.73
C ILE A 313 -2.37 -6.28 6.34
N ASN A 314 -2.47 -7.36 5.55
CA ASN A 314 -1.86 -7.55 4.24
C ASN A 314 -2.92 -7.86 3.16
N LEU A 315 -4.03 -7.11 3.17
CA LEU A 315 -5.13 -7.25 2.22
C LEU A 315 -5.26 -6.02 1.31
N PRO A 316 -5.63 -6.20 0.03
CA PRO A 316 -6.03 -5.08 -0.81
C PRO A 316 -7.32 -4.44 -0.28
N LEU A 317 -7.49 -3.15 -0.55
CA LEU A 317 -8.74 -2.45 -0.30
C LEU A 317 -9.80 -2.86 -1.33
N SER A 318 -10.99 -3.21 -0.83
CA SER A 318 -12.16 -3.63 -1.59
C SER A 318 -13.41 -3.32 -0.79
N ASP A 319 -14.60 -3.45 -1.37
CA ASP A 319 -15.86 -3.26 -0.64
C ASP A 319 -15.98 -4.16 0.60
N LYS A 320 -15.38 -5.36 0.54
CA LYS A 320 -15.37 -6.32 1.65
C LYS A 320 -14.37 -5.95 2.75
N THR A 321 -13.28 -5.25 2.40
CA THR A 321 -12.18 -4.93 3.33
C THR A 321 -12.21 -3.49 3.82
N ARG A 322 -13.01 -2.61 3.20
CA ARG A 322 -13.16 -1.20 3.57
C ARG A 322 -13.57 -0.98 5.02
N PHE A 323 -14.36 -1.89 5.59
CA PHE A 323 -14.83 -1.81 6.98
C PHE A 323 -14.04 -2.68 7.95
N VAL A 324 -13.11 -3.52 7.47
CA VAL A 324 -12.31 -4.42 8.31
C VAL A 324 -11.50 -3.63 9.33
N ASN A 325 -11.04 -2.43 8.97
CA ASN A 325 -10.36 -1.53 9.90
C ASN A 325 -11.22 -1.15 11.12
N ILE A 326 -12.55 -1.10 11.04
CA ILE A 326 -13.41 -0.72 12.19
C ILE A 326 -13.84 -1.96 12.98
N PHE A 327 -14.10 -3.08 12.31
CA PHE A 327 -14.60 -4.31 12.95
C PHE A 327 -13.54 -5.06 13.76
N ILE A 328 -12.27 -5.07 13.32
CA ILE A 328 -11.18 -5.70 14.08
C ILE A 328 -11.05 -5.07 15.48
N PHE A 329 -11.20 -3.75 15.61
CA PHE A 329 -11.10 -3.06 16.91
C PHE A 329 -12.19 -3.46 17.93
N SER A 330 -13.35 -3.96 17.49
CA SER A 330 -14.42 -4.40 18.39
C SER A 330 -14.17 -5.79 18.99
N TYR A 331 -13.39 -6.64 18.31
CA TYR A 331 -13.04 -7.98 18.81
C TYR A 331 -11.84 -7.96 19.76
N LEU A 332 -10.92 -7.02 19.56
CA LEU A 332 -9.83 -6.74 20.50
C LEU A 332 -10.27 -6.11 21.83
N HIS A 333 -11.58 -5.82 21.98
CA HIS A 333 -12.17 -5.29 23.22
C HIS A 333 -12.66 -6.36 24.21
N ILE A 334 -12.58 -7.66 23.88
CA ILE A 334 -13.28 -8.71 24.64
C ILE A 334 -12.36 -9.60 25.49
N MET A 335 -11.04 -9.36 25.55
CA MET A 335 -10.11 -10.13 26.41
C MET A 335 -9.14 -9.28 27.21
#